data_AF-A0A519N1E1-F1
#
_entry.id   AF-A0A519N1E1-F1
#
_cell.length_a   1.000
_cell.length_b   1.000
_cell.length_c   1.000
_cell.angle_alpha   90.00
_cell.angle_beta   90.00
_cell.angle_gamma   90.00
#
_symmetry.space_group_name_H-M   'P 1'
#
loop_
_entity.id
_entity.type
_entity.pdbx_description
1 polymer ?
#
loop_
_entity_poly.entity_id
_entity_poly.type
_entity_poly.pdbx_seq_one_letter_code
_entity_poly.pdbx_strand_id
1 'polypeptide(L)'
;MTPIITIDDLRLKKDVAKTTDTDKINPIILQAQDVDLRDYLGMHFYFDVLSNLETPSYQDLLSGSTFMQNGVQFAQDGLKSMLIDLTYSRLMLEINVNITPFGATTKLTVDSEPTSQAALKDKAQQNRESAASKWEIIKLYLDDNKQLFPHYNYKADTIRTGERKLKFWRI
;
A
#
# COMPACT_ATOMS: atom_id res chain seq x y z
N MET A 1 -13.88 8.51 -0.94
CA MET A 1 -12.57 8.44 -1.61
C MET A 1 -12.58 7.24 -2.54
N THR A 2 -12.22 7.41 -3.80
CA THR A 2 -12.19 6.30 -4.77
C THR A 2 -10.99 5.40 -4.47
N PRO A 3 -11.18 4.07 -4.33
CA PRO A 3 -10.08 3.15 -4.09
C PRO A 3 -9.28 2.90 -5.39
N ILE A 4 -7.95 2.88 -5.30
CA ILE A 4 -7.01 2.61 -6.40
C ILE A 4 -6.99 1.11 -6.75
N ILE A 5 -7.17 0.27 -5.73
CA ILE A 5 -7.31 -1.18 -5.86
C ILE A 5 -8.59 -1.67 -5.21
N THR A 6 -9.07 -2.81 -5.65
CA THR A 6 -10.23 -3.51 -5.11
C THR A 6 -9.80 -4.77 -4.38
N ILE A 7 -10.74 -5.42 -3.68
CA ILE A 7 -10.49 -6.74 -3.08
C ILE A 7 -10.13 -7.80 -4.13
N ASP A 8 -10.62 -7.67 -5.37
CA ASP A 8 -10.34 -8.65 -6.42
C ASP A 8 -8.89 -8.52 -6.89
N ASP A 9 -8.33 -7.30 -6.92
CA ASP A 9 -6.90 -7.08 -7.17
C ASP A 9 -6.03 -7.73 -6.07
N LEU A 10 -6.47 -7.63 -4.81
CA LEU A 10 -5.79 -8.27 -3.68
C LEU A 10 -5.81 -9.80 -3.83
N ARG A 11 -6.96 -10.38 -4.17
CA ARG A 11 -7.15 -11.83 -4.35
C ARG A 11 -6.40 -12.40 -5.55
N LEU A 12 -6.16 -11.58 -6.58
CA LEU A 12 -5.39 -12.00 -7.74
C LEU A 12 -3.91 -12.24 -7.40
N LYS A 13 -3.35 -11.41 -6.51
CA LYS A 13 -1.90 -11.44 -6.19
C LYS A 13 -1.55 -12.06 -4.84
N LYS A 14 -2.51 -12.19 -3.93
CA LYS A 14 -2.30 -12.74 -2.58
C LYS A 14 -3.32 -13.85 -2.32
N ASP A 15 -2.88 -14.87 -1.60
CA ASP A 15 -3.76 -15.96 -1.17
C ASP A 15 -4.71 -15.46 -0.08
N VAL A 16 -5.81 -14.84 -0.51
CA VAL A 16 -6.91 -14.37 0.32
C VAL A 16 -8.15 -15.13 -0.12
N ALA A 17 -8.73 -15.91 0.79
CA ALA A 17 -9.90 -16.71 0.49
C ALA A 17 -11.05 -15.84 -0.02
N LYS A 18 -11.79 -16.33 -1.02
CA LYS A 18 -12.99 -15.65 -1.56
C LYS A 18 -14.07 -15.41 -0.50
N THR A 19 -14.09 -16.23 0.54
CA THR A 19 -15.03 -16.15 1.68
C THR A 19 -14.65 -15.10 2.72
N THR A 20 -13.53 -14.39 2.54
CA THR A 20 -13.10 -13.35 3.48
C THR A 20 -14.04 -12.15 3.41
N ASP A 21 -14.43 -11.66 4.58
CA ASP A 21 -15.37 -10.56 4.78
C ASP A 21 -14.88 -9.26 4.12
N THR A 22 -15.57 -8.85 3.05
CA THR A 22 -15.29 -7.63 2.30
C THR A 22 -15.42 -6.38 3.14
N ASP A 23 -16.32 -6.39 4.12
CA ASP A 23 -16.61 -5.23 4.97
C ASP A 23 -15.46 -4.96 5.94
N LYS A 24 -14.60 -5.96 6.18
CA LYS A 24 -13.35 -5.81 6.94
C LYS A 24 -12.17 -5.41 6.07
N ILE A 25 -12.09 -5.91 4.84
CA ILE A 25 -10.94 -5.66 3.96
C ILE A 25 -11.01 -4.27 3.32
N ASN A 26 -12.19 -3.81 2.90
CA ASN A 26 -12.34 -2.51 2.22
C ASN A 26 -11.84 -1.32 3.07
N PRO A 27 -12.14 -1.23 4.38
CA PRO A 27 -11.55 -0.21 5.24
C PRO A 27 -10.02 -0.28 5.29
N ILE A 28 -9.44 -1.49 5.30
CA ILE A 28 -7.99 -1.70 5.33
C ILE A 28 -7.33 -1.23 4.02
N ILE A 29 -7.95 -1.51 2.87
CA ILE A 29 -7.52 -0.98 1.57
C ILE A 29 -7.47 0.55 1.60
N LEU A 30 -8.55 1.18 2.08
CA LEU A 30 -8.64 2.65 2.14
C LEU A 30 -7.62 3.24 3.11
N GLN A 31 -7.35 2.58 4.24
CA GLN A 31 -6.31 3.02 5.17
C GLN A 31 -4.90 2.88 4.60
N ALA A 32 -4.60 1.75 3.94
CA ALA A 32 -3.32 1.57 3.26
C ALA A 32 -3.11 2.64 2.17
N GLN A 33 -4.18 3.01 1.48
CA GLN A 33 -4.16 4.07 0.48
C GLN A 33 -3.97 5.47 1.08
N ASP A 34 -4.75 5.85 2.09
CA ASP A 34 -4.69 7.21 2.65
C ASP A 34 -3.45 7.45 3.52
N VAL A 35 -2.98 6.42 4.23
CA VAL A 35 -1.87 6.56 5.19
C VAL A 35 -0.57 6.14 4.53
N ASP A 36 -0.44 4.87 4.19
CA ASP A 36 0.86 4.31 3.79
C ASP A 36 1.27 4.81 2.41
N LEU A 37 0.40 4.69 1.41
CA LEU A 37 0.73 5.11 0.05
C LEU A 37 0.95 6.63 -0.02
N ARG A 38 0.14 7.42 0.68
CA ARG A 38 0.32 8.88 0.78
C ARG A 38 1.67 9.25 1.39
N ASP A 39 2.16 8.49 2.37
CA ASP A 39 3.47 8.73 2.97
C ASP A 39 4.62 8.55 1.97
N TYR A 40 4.49 7.60 1.04
CA TYR A 40 5.46 7.40 -0.05
C TYR A 40 5.36 8.50 -1.12
N LEU A 41 4.15 8.86 -1.54
CA LEU A 41 3.94 9.78 -2.67
C LEU A 41 4.12 11.26 -2.30
N GLY A 42 3.84 11.63 -1.04
CA GLY A 42 3.62 13.03 -0.68
C GLY A 42 2.17 13.45 -0.94
N MET A 43 1.71 14.52 -0.29
CA MET A 43 0.30 14.91 -0.30
C MET A 43 -0.15 15.40 -1.67
N HIS A 44 0.62 16.26 -2.35
CA HIS A 44 0.22 16.84 -3.62
C HIS A 44 0.21 15.77 -4.70
N PHE A 45 1.27 14.97 -4.80
CA PHE A 45 1.33 13.91 -5.80
C PHE A 45 0.28 12.81 -5.55
N TYR A 46 -0.03 12.50 -4.28
CA TYR A 46 -1.09 11.56 -3.95
C TYR A 46 -2.45 11.99 -4.53
N PHE A 47 -2.85 13.26 -4.34
CA PHE A 47 -4.12 13.75 -4.88
C PHE A 47 -4.11 13.91 -6.41
N ASP A 48 -2.95 14.21 -6.99
CA ASP A 48 -2.76 14.23 -8.45
C ASP A 48 -3.00 12.83 -9.04
N VAL A 49 -2.42 11.79 -8.45
CA VAL A 49 -2.67 10.39 -8.83
C VAL A 49 -4.15 10.04 -8.70
N LEU A 50 -4.80 10.38 -7.58
CA LEU A 50 -6.23 10.09 -7.38
C LEU A 50 -7.14 10.79 -8.40
N SER A 51 -6.74 11.96 -8.88
CA SER A 51 -7.51 12.72 -9.88
C SER A 51 -7.31 12.19 -11.30
N ASN A 52 -6.30 11.34 -11.51
CA ASN A 52 -5.86 10.85 -12.82
C ASN A 52 -5.91 9.32 -12.95
N LEU A 53 -6.73 8.63 -12.15
CA LEU A 53 -6.80 7.16 -12.15
C LEU A 53 -7.19 6.55 -13.49
N GLU A 54 -7.97 7.27 -14.29
CA GLU A 54 -8.41 6.84 -15.63
C GLU A 54 -7.62 7.51 -16.76
N THR A 55 -6.69 8.41 -16.43
CA THR A 55 -5.90 9.13 -17.42
C THR A 55 -4.89 8.16 -18.06
N PRO A 56 -4.80 8.06 -19.40
CA PRO A 56 -3.90 7.12 -20.07
C PRO A 56 -2.43 7.27 -19.67
N SER A 57 -1.95 8.50 -19.47
CA SER A 57 -0.56 8.76 -19.07
C SER A 57 -0.19 8.27 -17.67
N TYR A 58 -1.19 7.97 -16.82
CA TYR A 58 -0.98 7.43 -15.47
C TYR A 58 -1.07 5.90 -15.43
N GLN A 59 -1.53 5.25 -16.50
CA GLN A 59 -1.77 3.80 -16.46
C GLN A 59 -0.50 3.00 -16.27
N ASP A 60 0.60 3.43 -16.87
CA ASP A 60 1.92 2.83 -16.68
C ASP A 60 2.36 2.93 -15.21
N LEU A 61 2.25 4.11 -14.59
CA LEU A 61 2.54 4.31 -13.16
C LEU A 61 1.64 3.43 -12.26
N LEU A 62 0.37 3.29 -12.61
CA LEU A 62 -0.60 2.56 -11.79
C LEU A 62 -0.42 1.03 -11.90
N SER A 63 -0.29 0.53 -13.12
CA SER A 63 -0.38 -0.90 -13.43
C SER A 63 0.98 -1.57 -13.64
N GLY A 64 2.04 -0.79 -13.80
CA GLY A 64 3.37 -1.30 -14.11
C GLY A 64 3.71 -1.15 -15.60
N SER A 65 4.99 -1.00 -15.90
CA SER A 65 5.51 -0.82 -17.26
C SER A 65 7.02 -1.09 -17.29
N THR A 66 7.57 -1.17 -18.50
CA THR A 66 9.02 -1.18 -18.71
C THR A 66 9.49 0.18 -19.23
N PHE A 67 10.68 0.59 -18.84
CA PHE A 67 11.27 1.88 -19.24
C PHE A 67 12.79 1.76 -19.36
N MET A 68 13.40 2.72 -20.06
CA MET A 68 14.84 2.75 -20.29
C MET A 68 15.46 3.88 -19.49
N GLN A 69 16.44 3.56 -18.65
CA GLN A 69 17.19 4.57 -17.92
C GLN A 69 18.69 4.32 -18.14
N ASN A 70 19.40 5.31 -18.66
CA ASN A 70 20.85 5.23 -18.95
C ASN A 70 21.25 4.01 -19.81
N GLY A 71 20.40 3.61 -20.77
CA GLY A 71 20.66 2.47 -21.66
C GLY A 71 20.37 1.09 -21.05
N VAL A 72 19.86 1.02 -19.82
CA VAL A 72 19.42 -0.22 -19.16
C VAL A 72 17.90 -0.25 -19.11
N GLN A 73 17.31 -1.41 -19.44
CA GLN A 73 15.88 -1.63 -19.34
C GLN A 73 15.50 -2.00 -17.90
N PHE A 74 14.55 -1.26 -17.34
CA PHE A 74 13.96 -1.52 -16.04
C PHE A 74 12.48 -1.89 -16.19
N ALA A 75 11.95 -2.62 -15.21
CA ALA A 75 10.53 -2.94 -15.09
C ALA A 75 10.04 -2.51 -13.72
N GLN A 76 8.97 -1.72 -13.66
CA GLN A 76 8.33 -1.30 -12.42
C GLN A 76 6.94 -1.93 -12.32
N ASP A 77 6.55 -2.33 -11.11
CA ASP A 77 5.35 -3.13 -10.85
C ASP A 77 4.05 -2.31 -10.71
N GLY A 78 4.16 -0.98 -10.65
CA GLY A 78 3.06 -0.05 -10.50
C GLY A 78 2.60 0.16 -9.05
N LEU A 79 1.92 1.29 -8.84
CA LEU A 79 1.36 1.67 -7.54
C LEU A 79 0.29 0.68 -7.06
N LYS A 80 -0.48 0.04 -7.95
CA LYS A 80 -1.46 -0.98 -7.57
C LYS A 80 -0.77 -2.19 -6.91
N SER A 81 0.33 -2.66 -7.48
CA SER A 81 1.09 -3.79 -6.95
C SER A 81 1.76 -3.47 -5.61
N MET A 82 2.23 -2.23 -5.45
CA MET A 82 2.76 -1.74 -4.17
C MET A 82 1.66 -1.61 -3.11
N LEU A 83 0.51 -1.05 -3.47
CA LEU A 83 -0.63 -0.88 -2.56
C LEU A 83 -1.22 -2.21 -2.10
N ILE A 84 -1.18 -3.25 -2.95
CA ILE A 84 -1.53 -4.62 -2.58
C ILE A 84 -0.65 -5.13 -1.42
N ASP A 85 0.67 -4.90 -1.48
CA ASP A 85 1.58 -5.31 -0.41
C ASP A 85 1.37 -4.51 0.88
N LEU A 86 1.14 -3.20 0.77
CA LEU A 86 0.83 -2.33 1.91
C LEU A 86 -0.48 -2.76 2.59
N THR A 87 -1.53 -3.02 1.80
CA THR A 87 -2.82 -3.53 2.27
C THR A 87 -2.65 -4.87 2.96
N TYR A 88 -1.91 -5.80 2.35
CA TYR A 88 -1.71 -7.13 2.93
C TYR A 88 -0.91 -7.05 4.24
N SER A 89 0.07 -6.14 4.34
CA SER A 89 0.80 -5.89 5.58
C SER A 89 -0.13 -5.48 6.72
N ARG A 90 -1.05 -4.53 6.48
CA ARG A 90 -2.06 -4.14 7.47
C ARG A 90 -3.00 -5.29 7.82
N LEU A 91 -3.49 -5.99 6.80
CA LEU A 91 -4.39 -7.12 6.97
C LEU A 91 -3.79 -8.16 7.93
N MET A 92 -2.52 -8.53 7.79
CA MET A 92 -1.87 -9.51 8.69
C MET A 92 -1.84 -9.07 10.16
N LEU A 93 -1.84 -7.77 10.43
CA LEU A 93 -1.85 -7.23 11.80
C LEU A 93 -3.28 -7.14 12.38
N GLU A 94 -4.30 -7.06 11.52
CA GLU A 94 -5.69 -6.82 11.91
C GLU A 94 -6.58 -8.08 11.81
N ILE A 95 -6.17 -9.10 11.05
CA ILE A 95 -7.00 -10.27 10.69
C ILE A 95 -7.57 -11.05 11.88
N ASN A 96 -6.90 -10.99 13.03
CA ASN A 96 -7.26 -11.75 14.22
C ASN A 96 -7.99 -10.92 15.29
N VAL A 97 -8.21 -9.62 15.09
CA VAL A 97 -8.86 -8.75 16.06
C VAL A 97 -10.31 -8.52 15.66
N ASN A 98 -11.26 -8.95 16.49
CA ASN A 98 -12.66 -8.56 16.35
C ASN A 98 -13.09 -7.71 17.53
N ILE A 99 -13.64 -6.54 17.26
CA ILE A 99 -14.24 -5.70 18.30
C ILE A 99 -15.70 -6.12 18.45
N THR A 100 -16.05 -6.66 19.61
CA THR A 100 -17.43 -7.02 19.98
C THR A 100 -17.94 -6.06 21.05
N PRO A 101 -19.26 -5.98 21.30
CA PRO A 101 -19.82 -5.16 22.39
C PRO A 101 -19.25 -5.49 23.79
N PHE A 102 -18.65 -6.67 23.95
CA PHE A 102 -18.05 -7.14 25.21
C PHE A 102 -16.52 -6.96 25.25
N GLY A 103 -15.92 -6.32 24.25
CA GLY A 103 -14.48 -6.08 24.14
C GLY A 103 -13.85 -6.69 22.88
N ALA A 104 -12.55 -6.47 22.72
CA ALA A 104 -11.77 -7.04 21.64
C ALA A 104 -11.49 -8.53 21.90
N THR A 105 -11.86 -9.38 20.95
CA THR A 105 -11.67 -10.83 21.03
C THR A 105 -10.81 -11.32 19.86
N THR A 106 -9.98 -12.32 20.15
CA THR A 106 -9.20 -13.02 19.13
C THR A 106 -10.01 -14.20 18.62
N LYS A 107 -10.19 -14.32 17.31
CA LYS A 107 -10.92 -15.46 16.74
C LYS A 107 -10.10 -16.73 16.90
N LEU A 108 -10.62 -17.71 17.65
CA LEU A 108 -10.10 -19.08 17.69
C LEU A 108 -11.02 -19.94 16.80
N THR A 109 -10.45 -20.61 15.80
CA THR A 109 -11.18 -21.59 14.98
C THR A 109 -11.04 -22.98 15.60
N VAL A 110 -12.13 -23.76 15.63
CA VAL A 110 -12.21 -25.06 16.32
C VAL A 110 -11.35 -26.14 15.64
N ASP A 111 -11.06 -25.99 14.35
CA ASP A 111 -10.36 -27.00 13.53
C ASP A 111 -8.97 -26.55 13.02
N SER A 112 -8.41 -25.47 13.56
CA SER A 112 -7.08 -24.98 13.15
C SER A 112 -6.41 -24.20 14.27
N GLU A 113 -5.12 -24.47 14.48
CA GLU A 113 -4.30 -23.66 15.38
C GLU A 113 -4.10 -22.26 14.78
N PRO A 114 -4.42 -21.18 15.52
CA PRO A 114 -4.20 -19.83 15.03
C PRO A 114 -2.70 -19.58 14.82
N THR A 115 -2.35 -18.98 13.67
CA THR A 115 -0.97 -18.56 13.41
C THR A 115 -0.47 -17.64 14.52
N SER A 116 0.78 -17.85 14.96
CA SER A 116 1.37 -17.04 16.02
C SER A 116 1.44 -15.56 15.62
N GLN A 117 1.25 -14.66 16.61
CA GLN A 117 1.36 -13.21 16.35
C GLN A 117 2.75 -12.83 15.81
N ALA A 118 3.81 -13.57 16.18
CA ALA A 118 5.15 -13.36 15.65
C ALA A 118 5.21 -13.65 14.14
N ALA A 119 4.69 -14.80 13.69
CA ALA A 119 4.67 -15.14 12.28
C ALA A 119 3.83 -14.16 11.45
N LEU A 120 2.72 -13.64 12.00
CA LEU A 120 1.92 -12.59 11.34
C LEU A 120 2.69 -11.26 11.23
N LYS A 121 3.43 -10.87 12.27
CA LYS A 121 4.30 -9.69 12.23
C LYS A 121 5.42 -9.85 11.21
N ASP A 122 6.05 -11.02 11.14
CA ASP A 122 7.10 -11.31 10.15
C ASP A 122 6.53 -11.23 8.74
N LYS A 123 5.35 -11.79 8.50
CA LYS A 123 4.67 -11.70 7.20
C LYS A 123 4.31 -10.25 6.87
N ALA A 124 3.80 -9.50 7.83
CA ALA A 124 3.49 -8.07 7.65
C ALA A 124 4.74 -7.27 7.28
N GLN A 125 5.88 -7.56 7.93
CA GLN A 125 7.17 -6.93 7.67
C GLN A 125 7.70 -7.27 6.26
N GLN A 126 7.68 -8.54 5.86
CA GLN A 126 8.08 -8.97 4.51
C GLN A 126 7.31 -8.24 3.41
N ASN A 127 6.00 -8.02 3.61
CA ASN A 127 5.20 -7.27 2.64
C ASN A 127 5.54 -5.78 2.63
N ARG A 128 5.88 -5.16 3.78
CA ARG A 128 6.39 -3.78 3.79
C ARG A 128 7.71 -3.64 3.05
N GLU A 129 8.62 -4.59 3.24
CA GLU A 129 9.90 -4.61 2.52
C GLU A 129 9.71 -4.81 1.02
N SER A 130 8.76 -5.66 0.62
CA SER A 130 8.38 -5.84 -0.78
C SER A 130 7.83 -4.54 -1.39
N ALA A 131 6.96 -3.83 -0.67
CA ALA A 131 6.44 -2.53 -1.08
C ALA A 131 7.55 -1.47 -1.20
N ALA A 132 8.48 -1.42 -0.23
CA ALA A 132 9.61 -0.51 -0.27
C ALA A 132 10.54 -0.79 -1.46
N SER A 133 10.82 -2.06 -1.76
CA SER A 133 11.61 -2.46 -2.93
C SER A 133 10.95 -2.02 -4.24
N LYS A 134 9.63 -2.23 -4.39
CA LYS A 134 8.86 -1.75 -5.56
C LYS A 134 8.94 -0.23 -5.68
N TRP A 135 8.83 0.48 -4.56
CA TRP A 135 8.92 1.93 -4.54
C TRP A 135 10.27 2.46 -5.08
N GLU A 136 11.39 1.79 -4.78
CA GLU A 136 12.69 2.20 -5.31
C GLU A 136 12.71 2.23 -6.84
N ILE A 137 12.11 1.23 -7.50
CA ILE A 137 12.05 1.18 -8.96
C ILE A 137 11.00 2.16 -9.52
N ILE A 138 9.86 2.31 -8.84
CA ILE A 138 8.83 3.29 -9.21
C ILE A 138 9.41 4.72 -9.16
N LYS A 139 10.24 5.05 -8.17
CA LYS A 139 10.94 6.34 -8.13
C LYS A 139 11.82 6.56 -9.36
N LEU A 140 12.56 5.54 -9.81
CA LEU A 140 13.37 5.66 -11.02
C LEU A 140 12.50 5.97 -12.24
N TYR A 141 11.33 5.32 -12.36
CA TYR A 141 10.37 5.61 -13.42
C TYR A 141 9.84 7.05 -13.33
N LEU A 142 9.44 7.49 -12.13
CA LEU A 142 8.96 8.85 -11.88
C LEU A 142 10.04 9.90 -12.19
N ASP A 143 11.30 9.61 -11.86
CA ASP A 143 12.42 10.50 -12.13
C ASP A 143 12.77 10.60 -13.62
N ASP A 144 12.58 9.53 -14.38
CA ASP A 144 12.74 9.50 -15.84
C ASP A 144 11.57 10.24 -16.54
N ASN A 145 10.37 10.19 -15.94
CA ASN A 145 9.13 10.72 -16.50
C ASN A 145 8.62 11.99 -15.81
N LYS A 146 9.52 12.82 -15.26
CA LYS A 146 9.16 14.04 -14.49
C LYS A 146 8.20 14.98 -15.20
N GLN A 147 8.29 15.05 -16.54
CA GLN A 147 7.41 15.91 -17.34
C GLN A 147 5.94 15.43 -17.33
N LEU A 148 5.70 14.13 -17.13
CA LEU A 148 4.37 13.55 -17.02
C LEU A 148 3.77 13.73 -15.62
N PHE A 149 4.62 13.92 -14.60
CA PHE A 149 4.23 13.96 -13.19
C PHE A 149 4.70 15.26 -12.50
N PRO A 150 4.13 16.43 -12.86
CA PRO A 150 4.60 17.73 -12.36
C PRO A 150 4.45 17.91 -10.85
N HIS A 151 3.54 17.17 -10.21
CA HIS A 151 3.35 17.20 -8.76
C HIS A 151 4.21 16.19 -8.00
N TYR A 152 4.97 15.33 -8.68
CA TYR A 152 5.95 14.45 -8.03
C TYR A 152 7.12 15.25 -7.45
N ASN A 153 7.52 14.94 -6.22
CA ASN A 153 8.54 15.68 -5.45
C ASN A 153 8.24 17.18 -5.34
N TYR A 154 6.96 17.55 -5.25
CA TYR A 154 6.55 18.93 -5.07
C TYR A 154 7.14 19.50 -3.78
N LYS A 155 7.78 20.68 -3.85
CA LYS A 155 8.57 21.23 -2.73
C LYS A 155 7.74 21.38 -1.44
N ALA A 156 6.44 21.60 -1.53
CA ALA A 156 5.56 21.74 -0.37
C ALA A 156 5.20 20.40 0.30
N ASP A 157 5.49 19.24 -0.33
CA ASP A 157 5.31 17.92 0.29
C ASP A 157 6.41 17.57 1.30
N THR A 158 7.50 18.34 1.33
CA THR A 158 8.47 18.28 2.43
C THR A 158 7.90 18.97 3.66
N ILE A 159 6.88 18.36 4.27
CA ILE A 159 6.56 18.62 5.68
C ILE A 159 7.87 18.42 6.44
N ARG A 160 8.35 19.46 7.13
CA ARG A 160 9.61 19.40 7.88
C ARG A 160 9.60 18.13 8.70
N THR A 161 10.62 17.29 8.54
CA THR A 161 10.77 15.95 9.14
C THR A 161 10.49 15.88 10.66
N GLY A 162 10.39 17.03 11.35
CA GLY A 162 9.96 17.17 12.74
C GLY A 162 8.45 17.16 13.00
N GLU A 163 7.58 17.55 12.06
CA GLU A 163 6.13 17.68 12.31
C GLU A 163 5.39 16.34 12.17
N ARG A 164 5.84 15.44 11.29
CA ARG A 164 5.35 14.04 11.22
C ARG A 164 5.83 13.17 12.39
N LYS A 165 6.85 13.60 13.15
CA LYS A 165 7.44 12.88 14.30
C LYS A 165 6.76 13.18 15.64
N LEU A 166 5.45 13.37 15.67
CA LEU A 166 4.71 13.27 16.93
C LEU A 166 4.59 11.79 17.34
N LYS A 167 5.70 11.32 17.93
CA LYS A 167 5.84 10.31 18.98
C LYS A 167 4.67 9.35 19.19
N PHE A 168 4.79 8.12 18.67
CA PHE A 168 4.13 6.95 19.26
C PHE A 168 5.11 5.78 19.37
N TRP A 169 6.08 5.89 20.27
CA TRP A 169 6.72 4.74 20.92
C TRP A 169 7.15 5.16 22.32
N ARG A 170 6.23 4.99 23.28
CA ARG A 170 6.50 4.80 24.70
C ARG A 170 5.19 4.42 25.39
N ILE A 171 4.95 3.12 25.48
CA ILE A 171 4.37 2.46 26.67
C ILE A 171 5.18 1.19 26.84
#